data_AF-A0A6P4AK62-F1
#
_entry.id   AF-A0A6P4AK62-F1
#
_cell.length_a   1.000
_cell.length_b   1.000
_cell.length_c   1.000
_cell.angle_alpha   90.00
_cell.angle_beta   90.00
_cell.angle_gamma   90.00
#
_symmetry.space_group_name_H-M   'P 1'
#
loop_
_entity.id
_entity.type
_entity.pdbx_description
1 polymer ?
#
loop_
_entity_poly.entity_id
_entity_poly.type
_entity_poly.pdbx_seq_one_letter_code
_entity_poly.pdbx_strand_id
1 'polypeptide(L)'
;MALTPFLVLGFCWLPYYKTSLVFKLCHSVSEAQQRKMGHSNVWNSHPKNYGPGSRTCRVCGNPHGLIRKYGIMCCRQCFRSNAKEIGFIKYR
;
A
#
# COMPACT_ATOMS: atom_id res chain seq x y z
N MET A 1 -41.48 75.81 -5.67
CA MET A 1 -41.49 75.66 -7.15
C MET A 1 -40.06 75.36 -7.58
N ALA A 2 -39.93 74.39 -8.50
CA ALA A 2 -38.70 73.94 -9.17
C ALA A 2 -37.69 73.16 -8.29
N LEU A 3 -37.68 71.82 -8.36
CA LEU A 3 -36.87 71.00 -9.31
C LEU A 3 -35.38 71.03 -8.90
N THR A 4 -34.71 69.96 -8.50
CA THR A 4 -34.62 68.62 -9.11
C THR A 4 -34.08 67.55 -8.15
N PRO A 5 -34.36 66.25 -8.43
CA PRO A 5 -33.82 65.06 -7.76
C PRO A 5 -32.66 64.42 -8.56
N PHE A 6 -31.59 63.97 -7.91
CA PHE A 6 -30.60 63.01 -8.45
C PHE A 6 -30.01 62.25 -7.23
N LEU A 7 -30.29 60.95 -7.07
CA LEU A 7 -29.34 59.85 -7.35
C LEU A 7 -27.97 60.12 -6.69
N VAL A 8 -27.48 59.34 -5.73
CA VAL A 8 -26.98 57.98 -5.97
C VAL A 8 -26.69 57.32 -4.60
N LEU A 9 -27.28 56.14 -4.41
CA LEU A 9 -26.71 54.92 -3.80
C LEU A 9 -25.54 55.10 -2.80
N GLY A 10 -25.88 55.08 -1.51
CA GLY A 10 -24.95 54.80 -0.41
C GLY A 10 -25.28 53.46 0.26
N PHE A 11 -25.09 52.36 -0.47
CA PHE A 11 -25.11 51.00 0.06
C PHE A 11 -23.73 50.69 0.64
N CYS A 12 -23.63 50.41 1.93
CA CYS A 12 -22.65 49.54 2.64
C CYS A 12 -22.44 50.09 4.06
N TRP A 13 -22.55 49.34 5.14
CA TRP A 13 -22.84 47.92 5.33
C TRP A 13 -23.13 47.81 6.83
N LEU A 14 -24.29 47.27 7.22
CA LEU A 14 -24.55 46.96 8.63
C LEU A 14 -23.55 45.90 9.11
N PRO A 15 -22.99 46.04 10.33
CA PRO A 15 -22.11 45.03 10.91
C PRO A 15 -22.98 43.86 11.38
N TYR A 16 -23.07 42.81 10.57
CA TYR A 16 -23.72 41.57 10.97
C TYR A 16 -22.79 40.39 10.70
N TYR A 17 -22.00 40.00 11.70
CA TYR A 17 -21.58 38.61 11.82
C TYR A 17 -21.47 38.20 13.29
N LYS A 18 -22.63 38.06 13.93
CA LYS A 18 -22.77 37.16 15.07
C LYS A 18 -23.46 35.90 14.57
N THR A 19 -22.70 34.98 13.99
CA THR A 19 -23.15 33.61 13.76
C THR A 19 -21.99 32.67 14.09
N SER A 20 -21.93 32.32 15.37
CA SER A 20 -21.13 31.24 15.96
C SER A 20 -21.66 29.85 15.53
N LEU A 21 -22.04 29.70 14.26
CA LEU A 21 -22.65 28.48 13.71
C LEU A 21 -22.07 28.06 12.35
N VAL A 22 -20.91 28.59 11.97
CA VAL A 22 -20.15 28.10 10.79
C VAL A 22 -18.84 27.43 11.20
N PHE A 23 -18.33 27.71 12.41
CA PHE A 23 -17.05 27.17 12.87
C PHE A 23 -17.12 25.73 13.42
N LYS A 24 -18.33 25.19 13.67
CA LYS A 24 -18.52 23.82 14.20
C LYS A 24 -19.12 22.80 13.23
N LEU A 25 -19.35 23.18 11.97
CA LEU A 25 -19.72 22.24 10.90
C LEU A 25 -18.65 22.09 9.82
N CYS A 26 -17.65 22.99 9.75
CA CYS A 26 -16.53 22.85 8.81
C CYS A 26 -15.35 22.01 9.37
N HIS A 27 -15.37 21.63 10.65
CA HIS A 27 -14.33 20.79 11.27
C HIS A 27 -14.69 19.29 11.32
N SER A 28 -15.66 18.85 10.52
CA SER A 28 -16.13 17.45 10.51
C SER A 28 -16.27 16.85 9.11
N VAL A 29 -15.95 17.60 8.05
CA VAL A 29 -16.00 17.09 6.68
C VAL A 29 -14.73 17.52 5.96
N SER A 30 -13.85 16.56 5.69
CA SER A 30 -12.73 16.61 4.73
C SER A 30 -11.26 16.69 5.20
N GLU A 31 -10.88 16.11 6.35
CA GLU A 31 -9.48 15.65 6.55
C GLU A 31 -9.37 14.13 6.77
N ALA A 32 -10.42 13.37 6.47
CA ALA A 32 -10.30 11.94 6.17
C ALA A 32 -9.91 11.72 4.70
N GLN A 33 -9.11 12.62 4.11
CA GLN A 33 -8.44 12.35 2.84
C GLN A 33 -7.33 11.34 3.13
N GLN A 34 -7.74 10.08 3.27
CA GLN A 34 -6.91 8.90 3.19
C GLN A 34 -5.92 9.13 2.06
N ARG A 35 -4.64 9.31 2.40
CA ARG A 35 -3.53 9.17 1.45
C ARG A 35 -3.73 7.79 0.85
N LYS A 36 -4.27 7.78 -0.38
CA LYS A 36 -4.61 6.61 -1.18
C LYS A 36 -3.57 5.53 -0.91
N MET A 37 -4.02 4.41 -0.34
CA MET A 37 -3.23 3.18 -0.21
C MET A 37 -3.01 2.55 -1.60
N GLY A 38 -2.65 3.34 -2.61
CA GLY A 38 -2.33 2.85 -3.96
C GLY A 38 -1.05 2.01 -4.00
N HIS A 39 -0.31 1.94 -2.88
CA HIS A 39 0.80 1.00 -2.73
C HIS A 39 0.33 -0.38 -2.21
N SER A 40 -0.78 -0.47 -1.47
CA SER A 40 -1.18 -1.72 -0.81
C SER A 40 -1.70 -2.77 -1.80
N ASN A 41 -2.27 -2.35 -2.93
CA ASN A 41 -2.78 -3.22 -4.00
C ASN A 41 -1.73 -3.51 -5.10
N VAL A 42 -0.58 -2.82 -5.09
CA VAL A 42 0.51 -3.04 -6.05
C VAL A 42 1.54 -4.04 -5.51
N TRP A 43 1.71 -4.10 -4.19
CA TRP A 43 2.67 -5.00 -3.54
C TRP A 43 2.37 -6.48 -3.83
N ASN A 44 3.35 -7.19 -4.41
CA ASN A 44 3.24 -8.61 -4.79
C ASN A 44 2.04 -8.94 -5.71
N SER A 45 1.65 -7.98 -6.55
CA SER A 45 0.55 -8.12 -7.53
C SER A 45 0.80 -9.19 -8.60
N HIS A 46 2.06 -9.47 -8.94
CA HIS A 46 2.39 -10.48 -9.95
C HIS A 46 2.26 -11.91 -9.40
N PRO A 47 1.44 -12.78 -10.01
CA PRO A 47 1.23 -14.15 -9.54
C PRO A 47 2.52 -14.99 -9.66
N LYS A 48 2.94 -15.60 -8.55
CA LYS A 48 4.16 -16.43 -8.48
C LYS A 48 3.85 -17.93 -8.56
N ASN A 49 3.06 -18.33 -9.55
CA ASN A 49 2.66 -19.73 -9.73
C ASN A 49 3.80 -20.61 -10.29
N TYR A 50 4.73 -20.01 -11.03
CA TYR A 50 5.81 -20.71 -11.72
C TYR A 50 7.12 -19.92 -11.72
N GLY A 51 8.17 -20.53 -12.25
CA GLY A 51 9.52 -19.94 -12.30
C GLY A 51 10.33 -20.11 -11.00
N PRO A 52 11.53 -19.51 -10.94
CA PRO A 52 12.45 -19.67 -9.80
C PRO A 52 11.96 -19.02 -8.51
N GLY A 53 11.22 -17.90 -8.59
CA GLY A 53 10.69 -17.19 -7.42
C GLY A 53 9.42 -17.79 -6.80
N SER A 54 8.84 -18.81 -7.43
CA SER A 54 7.66 -19.52 -6.93
C SER A 54 7.98 -20.59 -5.90
N ARG A 55 9.25 -21.03 -5.85
CA ARG A 55 9.68 -22.20 -5.06
C ARG A 55 10.82 -21.81 -4.17
N THR A 56 10.78 -22.28 -2.93
CA THR A 56 11.81 -22.05 -1.92
C THR A 56 12.28 -23.38 -1.35
N CYS A 57 13.51 -23.41 -0.85
CA CYS A 57 14.00 -24.57 -0.11
C CYS A 57 13.21 -24.76 1.19
N ARG A 58 12.87 -26.02 1.49
CA ARG A 58 12.18 -26.39 2.75
C ARG A 58 12.96 -26.06 4.02
N VAL A 59 14.29 -26.04 3.96
CA VAL A 59 15.18 -25.82 5.12
C VAL A 59 15.68 -24.38 5.20
N CYS A 60 16.27 -23.89 4.10
CA CYS A 60 16.98 -22.61 4.08
C CYS A 60 16.11 -21.43 3.61
N GLY A 61 14.89 -21.67 3.08
CA GLY A 61 14.01 -20.63 2.52
C GLY A 61 14.54 -19.94 1.24
N ASN A 62 15.81 -20.17 0.88
CA ASN A 62 16.43 -19.60 -0.30
C ASN A 62 15.84 -20.23 -1.60
N PRO A 63 15.38 -19.44 -2.59
CA PRO A 63 14.91 -19.95 -3.88
C PRO A 63 16.06 -20.43 -4.79
N HIS A 64 17.30 -20.04 -4.51
CA HIS A 64 18.45 -20.34 -5.36
C HIS A 64 18.97 -21.76 -5.14
N GLY A 65 19.40 -22.40 -6.23
CA GLY A 65 20.09 -23.69 -6.16
C GLY A 65 19.24 -24.85 -5.64
N LEU A 66 17.92 -24.79 -5.89
CA LEU A 66 16.96 -25.80 -5.46
C LEU A 66 17.11 -27.10 -6.28
N ILE A 67 17.34 -28.22 -5.60
CA ILE A 67 17.31 -29.55 -6.19
C ILE A 67 15.85 -30.01 -6.27
N ARG A 68 15.37 -30.18 -7.50
CA ARG A 68 13.96 -30.53 -7.81
C ARG A 68 13.75 -32.00 -8.12
N LYS A 69 14.83 -32.78 -8.19
CA LYS A 69 14.76 -34.22 -8.50
C LYS A 69 14.20 -34.98 -7.30
N TYR A 70 13.37 -35.99 -7.57
CA TYR A 70 12.78 -36.86 -6.55
C TYR A 70 11.91 -36.16 -5.49
N GLY A 71 11.41 -34.93 -5.76
CA GLY A 71 10.48 -34.23 -4.85
C GLY A 71 11.10 -33.64 -3.57
N ILE A 72 12.43 -33.68 -3.43
CA ILE A 72 13.14 -33.29 -2.19
C ILE A 72 13.00 -31.79 -1.90
N MET A 73 13.00 -30.92 -2.93
CA MET A 73 12.81 -29.46 -2.79
C MET A 73 13.75 -28.81 -1.76
N CYS A 74 15.03 -29.19 -1.80
CA CYS A 74 16.09 -28.67 -0.93
C CYS A 74 17.18 -27.95 -1.71
N CYS A 75 17.77 -26.90 -1.14
CA CYS A 75 18.91 -26.19 -1.71
C CYS A 75 20.16 -27.09 -1.69
N ARG A 76 21.07 -26.94 -2.65
CA ARG A 76 22.29 -27.77 -2.78
C ARG A 76 23.18 -27.82 -1.52
N GLN A 77 23.16 -26.75 -0.72
CA GLN A 77 23.89 -26.65 0.55
C GLN A 77 23.22 -27.53 1.62
N CYS A 78 21.91 -27.35 1.84
CA CYS A 78 21.15 -28.16 2.78
C CYS A 78 21.12 -29.65 2.41
N PHE A 79 21.05 -29.96 1.12
CA PHE A 79 21.14 -31.35 0.67
C PHE A 79 22.46 -31.99 1.10
N ARG A 80 23.58 -31.26 1.05
CA ARG A 80 24.89 -31.80 1.43
C ARG A 80 25.03 -32.05 2.94
N SER A 81 24.38 -31.24 3.77
CA SER A 81 24.33 -31.46 5.22
C SER A 81 23.46 -32.67 5.59
N ASN A 82 22.30 -32.81 4.94
CA ASN A 82 21.31 -33.83 5.28
C ASN A 82 21.40 -35.12 4.43
N ALA A 83 22.34 -35.19 3.48
CA ALA A 83 22.45 -36.31 2.54
C ALA A 83 22.56 -37.67 3.25
N LYS A 84 23.32 -37.72 4.36
CA LYS A 84 23.53 -38.95 5.14
C LYS A 84 22.24 -39.45 5.81
N GLU A 85 21.45 -38.53 6.37
CA GLU A 85 20.19 -38.85 7.05
C GLU A 85 19.09 -39.28 6.08
N ILE A 86 19.12 -38.74 4.86
CA ILE A 86 18.22 -39.15 3.77
C ILE A 86 18.61 -40.55 3.22
N GLY A 87 19.82 -41.04 3.52
CA GLY A 87 20.34 -42.33 3.07
C GLY A 87 21.16 -42.28 1.78
N PHE A 88 21.61 -41.10 1.34
CA PHE A 88 22.54 -41.00 0.21
C PHE A 88 23.97 -41.34 0.65
N ILE A 89 24.54 -42.39 0.04
CA ILE A 89 25.93 -42.83 0.26
C ILE A 89 26.78 -42.45 -0.96
N LYS A 90 27.99 -41.92 -0.71
CA LYS A 90 28.97 -41.61 -1.74
C LYS A 90 29.85 -42.85 -1.99
N TYR A 91 29.74 -43.43 -3.19
CA TYR A 91 30.48 -44.66 -3.56
C TYR A 91 31.85 -44.41 -4.19
N ARG A 92 32.15 -43.19 -4.65
CA ARG A 92 33.41 -42.77 -5.27
C ARG A 92 33.83 -41.42 -4.74
#